data_AF-A0A4Y2Q1Y5-F1
#
_entry.id   AF-A0A4Y2Q1Y5-F1
#
_cell.length_a   1.000
_cell.length_b   1.000
_cell.length_c   1.000
_cell.angle_alpha   90.00
_cell.angle_beta   90.00
_cell.angle_gamma   90.00
#
_symmetry.space_group_name_H-M   'P 1'
#
loop_
_entity.id
_entity.type
_entity.pdbx_description
1 polymer ?
#
loop_
_entity_poly.entity_id
_entity_poly.type
_entity_poly.pdbx_seq_one_letter_code
_entity_poly.pdbx_strand_id
1 'polypeptide(L)'
;MNSQLFKLWKDKPLVMYRAVKIFNITNAEDFVLGSKMAVKEIGPVTYEMEWHKSKFFWKDEGILAYRRDTVLKFVPELNWVDENEEFYTLNSTLIQNADNLNDFKENQLIIKTTIKKYMQDTVDKSLNLPLLRGDCPKEEFTIHYRGEESNENLNFIQGSYGNATSANETNEISNAATRNSLDIGPPMDKKEVRFKYLEPDLCQCMVFIQADFVEVDGVKNIRFEVAPVVNGFNELDRSEFFQKSCRMLSNSGCCPTFPVVLSLPHFYSSPDISNSVVFGLHPNESIHNSFIIVEPTTGLTTSFVMRYQFNVKLAPSKNWGHVRAGTYPLYWVEDSGTPSEETNWYLFFFLKLPSFVLYCIVVWISIYVCIGVLVYNFAEYCYGGSSPTMEEIESLIESTESRDYRSINESELPEKESPPLLKAFPGYSRYVET
;
A
#
# COMPACT_ATOMS: atom_id res chain seq x y z
N MET A 1 11.51 -18.73 10.72
CA MET A 1 11.78 -18.01 9.45
C MET A 1 11.32 -18.75 8.19
N ASN A 2 10.57 -19.85 8.28
CA ASN A 2 10.22 -20.66 7.09
C ASN A 2 8.81 -20.39 6.52
N SER A 3 8.04 -19.47 7.11
CA SER A 3 6.69 -19.15 6.64
C SER A 3 6.73 -18.35 5.33
N GLN A 4 5.69 -18.50 4.50
CA GLN A 4 5.59 -17.76 3.24
C GLN A 4 5.49 -16.24 3.49
N LEU A 5 4.78 -15.82 4.55
CA LEU A 5 4.69 -14.42 4.97
C LEU A 5 6.07 -13.81 5.30
N PHE A 6 6.99 -14.58 5.90
CA PHE A 6 8.35 -14.10 6.19
C PHE A 6 9.17 -13.89 4.91
N LYS A 7 9.00 -14.75 3.89
CA LYS A 7 9.66 -14.57 2.59
C LYS A 7 9.16 -13.31 1.90
N LEU A 8 7.84 -13.15 1.79
CA LEU A 8 7.21 -11.94 1.20
C LEU A 8 7.67 -10.67 1.92
N TRP A 9 7.68 -10.66 3.25
CA TRP A 9 8.19 -9.56 4.07
C TRP A 9 9.67 -9.26 3.80
N LYS A 10 10.51 -10.28 3.67
CA LYS A 10 11.96 -10.15 3.51
C LYS A 10 12.34 -9.65 2.12
N ASP A 11 11.71 -10.17 1.08
CA ASP A 11 12.22 -10.09 -0.29
C ASP A 11 11.70 -8.85 -1.05
N LYS A 12 10.40 -8.76 -1.38
CA LYS A 12 9.77 -7.54 -1.94
C LYS A 12 8.24 -7.53 -1.69
N PRO A 13 7.76 -7.11 -0.50
CA PRO A 13 6.32 -7.12 -0.18
C PRO A 13 5.55 -6.03 -0.95
N LEU A 14 6.24 -4.97 -1.36
CA LEU A 14 5.67 -3.80 -2.01
C LEU A 14 6.53 -3.40 -3.22
N VAL A 15 5.88 -2.90 -4.28
CA VAL A 15 6.49 -2.05 -5.30
C VAL A 15 6.25 -0.61 -4.86
N MET A 16 7.30 0.20 -4.79
CA MET A 16 7.26 1.52 -4.18
C MET A 16 7.94 2.56 -5.04
N TYR A 17 7.43 3.79 -5.03
CA TYR A 17 7.96 4.93 -5.76
C TYR A 17 8.07 6.15 -4.86
N ARG A 18 9.18 6.88 -4.99
CA ARG A 18 9.43 8.20 -4.37
C ARG A 18 9.38 9.27 -5.45
N ALA A 19 8.42 10.18 -5.36
CA ALA A 19 8.22 11.29 -6.28
C ALA A 19 8.44 12.64 -5.56
N VAL A 20 9.48 13.38 -5.94
CA VAL A 20 9.89 14.65 -5.32
C VAL A 20 9.45 15.83 -6.18
N LYS A 21 8.71 16.78 -5.61
CA LYS A 21 8.29 18.03 -6.23
C LYS A 21 9.01 19.20 -5.56
N ILE A 22 9.65 20.07 -6.35
CA ILE A 22 10.56 21.13 -5.88
C ILE A 22 9.88 22.50 -6.05
N PHE A 23 10.07 23.41 -5.09
CA PHE A 23 9.60 24.79 -5.21
C PHE A 23 10.69 25.70 -5.79
N ASN A 24 10.47 26.19 -7.02
CA ASN A 24 11.30 27.19 -7.69
C ASN A 24 10.84 28.60 -7.31
N ILE A 25 11.77 29.45 -6.86
CA ILE A 25 11.51 30.84 -6.46
C ILE A 25 11.47 31.72 -7.71
N THR A 26 10.32 32.32 -8.00
CA THR A 26 10.12 33.11 -9.24
C THR A 26 10.42 34.60 -9.08
N ASN A 27 10.61 35.10 -7.85
CA ASN A 27 10.91 36.51 -7.54
C ASN A 27 12.13 36.67 -6.60
N ALA A 28 13.21 35.94 -6.89
CA ALA A 28 14.38 35.84 -6.01
C ALA A 28 14.96 37.21 -5.55
N GLU A 29 15.06 38.17 -6.46
CA GLU A 29 15.60 39.51 -6.18
C GLU A 29 14.68 40.32 -5.24
N ASP A 30 13.37 40.31 -5.48
CA ASP A 30 12.39 40.99 -4.63
C ASP A 30 12.27 40.36 -3.23
N PHE A 31 12.46 39.05 -3.14
CA PHE A 31 12.33 38.30 -1.90
C PHE A 31 13.41 38.68 -0.87
N VAL A 32 14.68 38.76 -1.29
CA VAL A 32 15.78 39.14 -0.38
C VAL A 32 15.68 40.60 0.10
N LEU A 33 14.93 41.43 -0.64
CA LEU A 33 14.57 42.81 -0.27
C LEU A 33 13.35 42.90 0.66
N GLY A 34 12.73 41.77 1.02
CA GLY A 34 11.63 41.70 2.00
C GLY A 34 10.22 41.54 1.39
N SER A 35 10.09 41.22 0.10
CA SER A 35 8.81 40.78 -0.48
C SER A 35 8.39 39.38 0.03
N LYS A 36 7.15 38.97 -0.26
CA LYS A 36 6.77 37.55 -0.09
C LYS A 36 7.53 36.69 -1.11
N MET A 37 7.87 35.46 -0.76
CA MET A 37 8.46 34.50 -1.70
C MET A 37 7.37 34.00 -2.65
N ALA A 38 7.51 34.19 -3.95
CA ALA A 38 6.65 33.59 -4.95
C ALA A 38 7.29 32.28 -5.44
N VAL A 39 6.53 31.19 -5.46
CA VAL A 39 7.01 29.88 -5.90
C VAL A 39 6.18 29.30 -7.05
N LYS A 40 6.83 28.46 -7.85
CA LYS A 40 6.21 27.56 -8.81
C LYS A 40 6.78 26.15 -8.61
N GLU A 41 5.91 25.15 -8.66
CA GLU A 41 6.33 23.74 -8.54
C GLU A 41 7.05 23.25 -9.82
N ILE A 42 8.08 22.42 -9.63
CA ILE A 42 8.82 21.69 -10.65
C ILE A 42 8.84 20.20 -10.25
N GLY A 43 8.57 19.29 -11.17
CA GLY A 43 8.60 17.85 -10.91
C GLY A 43 7.34 17.11 -11.38
N PRO A 44 7.14 15.86 -10.94
CA PRO A 44 7.99 15.13 -10.01
C PRO A 44 9.32 14.67 -10.61
N VAL A 45 10.34 14.54 -9.76
CA VAL A 45 11.51 13.68 -9.99
C VAL A 45 11.24 12.34 -9.30
N THR A 46 11.22 11.25 -10.06
CA THR A 46 10.64 9.96 -9.62
C THR A 46 11.68 8.83 -9.61
N TYR A 47 11.71 8.06 -8.52
CA TYR A 47 12.55 6.88 -8.33
C TYR A 47 11.70 5.68 -7.88
N GLU A 48 12.03 4.47 -8.35
CA GLU A 48 11.59 3.23 -7.69
C GLU A 48 12.41 3.04 -6.41
N MET A 49 11.74 2.65 -5.32
CA MET A 49 12.34 2.31 -4.03
C MET A 49 12.36 0.80 -3.82
N GLU A 50 13.50 0.27 -3.40
CA GLU A 50 13.62 -1.11 -2.91
C GLU A 50 14.16 -1.16 -1.49
N TRP A 51 13.50 -1.93 -0.61
CA TRP A 51 13.95 -2.18 0.75
C TRP A 51 14.58 -3.57 0.85
N HIS A 52 15.91 -3.63 0.92
CA HIS A 52 16.66 -4.86 1.06
C HIS A 52 16.84 -5.21 2.54
N LYS A 53 16.13 -6.22 3.05
CA LYS A 53 16.24 -6.68 4.44
C LYS A 53 17.30 -7.77 4.58
N SER A 54 18.31 -7.54 5.42
CA SER A 54 19.48 -8.41 5.58
C SER A 54 19.95 -8.51 7.04
N LYS A 55 21.00 -9.30 7.31
CA LYS A 55 21.65 -9.44 8.63
C LYS A 55 20.67 -9.71 9.79
N PHE A 56 19.87 -10.75 9.65
CA PHE A 56 18.93 -11.19 10.67
C PHE A 56 19.65 -11.83 11.86
N PHE A 57 19.38 -11.37 13.08
CA PHE A 57 19.83 -12.00 14.33
C PHE A 57 18.83 -11.77 15.46
N TRP A 58 18.73 -12.71 16.39
CA TRP A 58 17.86 -12.58 17.55
C TRP A 58 18.57 -11.75 18.63
N LYS A 59 17.86 -10.80 19.26
CA LYS A 59 18.35 -10.12 20.46
C LYS A 59 17.90 -10.85 21.72
N ASP A 60 16.62 -11.17 21.78
CA ASP A 60 15.97 -11.90 22.87
C ASP A 60 14.89 -12.85 22.29
N GLU A 61 14.24 -13.62 23.17
CA GLU A 61 13.11 -14.48 22.80
C GLU A 61 11.99 -13.64 22.16
N GLY A 62 11.60 -13.99 20.93
CA GLY A 62 10.59 -13.25 20.16
C GLY A 62 11.05 -11.89 19.59
N ILE A 63 12.30 -11.47 19.77
CA ILE A 63 12.81 -10.18 19.26
C ILE A 63 13.86 -10.40 18.17
N LEU A 64 13.49 -10.09 16.92
CA LEU A 64 14.35 -10.21 15.75
C LEU A 64 14.91 -8.84 15.37
N ALA A 65 16.23 -8.73 15.32
CA ALA A 65 16.93 -7.61 14.70
C ALA A 65 17.22 -7.90 13.23
N TYR A 66 17.16 -6.87 12.39
CA TYR A 66 17.59 -6.92 11.00
C TYR A 66 18.08 -5.55 10.52
N ARG A 67 18.88 -5.55 9.45
CA ARG A 67 19.28 -4.34 8.74
C ARG A 67 18.37 -4.11 7.53
N ARG A 68 17.88 -2.88 7.35
CA ARG A 68 17.27 -2.43 6.10
C ARG A 68 18.29 -1.59 5.33
N ASP A 69 18.38 -1.80 4.03
CA ASP A 69 19.10 -0.93 3.10
C ASP A 69 18.10 -0.46 2.03
N THR A 70 17.89 0.86 1.92
CA THR A 70 17.01 1.45 0.89
C THR A 70 17.80 1.78 -0.37
N VAL A 71 17.34 1.32 -1.53
CA VAL A 71 17.94 1.59 -2.85
C VAL A 71 16.97 2.40 -3.68
N LEU A 72 17.42 3.54 -4.21
CA LEU A 72 16.66 4.37 -5.16
C LEU A 72 17.14 4.10 -6.59
N LYS A 73 16.22 3.75 -7.49
CA LYS A 73 16.49 3.56 -8.92
C LYS A 73 15.75 4.64 -9.70
N PHE A 74 16.46 5.45 -10.48
CA PHE A 74 15.83 6.46 -11.33
C PHE A 74 14.99 5.80 -12.43
N VAL A 75 13.76 6.28 -12.67
CA VAL A 75 12.82 5.71 -13.65
C VAL A 75 12.54 6.72 -14.76
N PRO A 76 13.29 6.72 -15.89
CA PRO A 76 13.19 7.76 -16.92
C PRO A 76 11.77 7.98 -17.44
N GLU A 77 10.97 6.92 -17.56
CA GLU A 77 9.59 6.96 -18.06
C GLU A 77 8.62 7.76 -17.17
N LEU A 78 8.98 7.95 -15.88
CA LEU A 78 8.21 8.73 -14.90
C LEU A 78 8.81 10.12 -14.64
N ASN A 79 9.78 10.54 -15.45
CA ASN A 79 10.52 11.80 -15.32
C ASN A 79 10.47 12.58 -16.65
N TRP A 80 9.65 13.63 -16.68
CA TRP A 80 9.42 14.47 -17.87
C TRP A 80 10.07 15.86 -17.77
N VAL A 81 10.84 16.11 -16.70
CA VAL A 81 11.57 17.37 -16.47
C VAL A 81 13.03 17.19 -16.87
N ASP A 82 13.65 18.21 -17.47
CA ASP A 82 15.09 18.19 -17.77
C ASP A 82 15.88 18.33 -16.46
N GLU A 83 16.64 17.29 -16.08
CA GLU A 83 17.48 17.32 -14.88
C GLU A 83 18.52 18.48 -14.87
N ASN A 84 18.82 19.05 -16.04
CA ASN A 84 19.75 20.16 -16.22
C ASN A 84 19.06 21.53 -16.22
N GLU A 85 17.72 21.60 -16.14
CA GLU A 85 16.98 22.86 -16.02
C GLU A 85 17.44 23.61 -14.77
N GLU A 86 17.83 24.88 -14.94
CA GLU A 86 18.27 25.72 -13.84
C GLU A 86 17.08 26.43 -13.17
N PHE A 87 17.04 26.39 -11.85
CA PHE A 87 16.00 27.02 -11.05
C PHE A 87 16.60 27.71 -9.81
N TYR A 88 15.81 28.55 -9.15
CA TYR A 88 16.21 29.28 -7.95
C TYR A 88 15.59 28.66 -6.71
N THR A 89 16.36 28.49 -5.65
CA THR A 89 15.89 27.90 -4.39
C THR A 89 16.70 28.41 -3.20
N LEU A 90 16.21 28.14 -1.99
CA LEU A 90 16.93 28.50 -0.77
C LEU A 90 18.15 27.59 -0.58
N ASN A 91 19.25 28.19 -0.14
CA ASN A 91 20.50 27.52 0.15
C ASN A 91 20.42 26.76 1.49
N SER A 92 19.74 25.61 1.46
CA SER A 92 19.47 24.75 2.62
C SER A 92 20.74 24.45 3.44
N THR A 93 21.85 24.11 2.77
CA THR A 93 23.16 23.83 3.39
C THR A 93 23.75 25.04 4.13
N LEU A 94 23.59 26.25 3.58
CA LEU A 94 24.01 27.49 4.22
C LEU A 94 23.17 27.78 5.47
N ILE A 95 21.85 27.61 5.36
CA ILE A 95 20.89 27.83 6.45
C ILE A 95 21.12 26.83 7.60
N GLN A 96 21.46 25.57 7.29
CA GLN A 96 21.82 24.55 8.28
C GLN A 96 23.11 24.89 9.07
N ASN A 97 24.03 25.65 8.47
CA ASN A 97 25.31 26.02 9.08
C ASN A 97 25.38 27.49 9.52
N ALA A 98 24.25 28.21 9.47
CA ALA A 98 24.17 29.65 9.72
C ALA A 98 24.76 30.08 11.07
N ASP A 99 24.48 29.32 12.12
CA ASP A 99 24.92 29.62 13.49
C ASP A 99 26.42 29.32 13.73
N ASN A 100 27.06 28.54 12.84
CA ASN A 100 28.46 28.11 12.95
C ASN A 100 29.42 28.92 12.05
N LEU A 101 28.90 29.77 11.18
CA LEU A 101 29.65 30.48 10.15
C LEU A 101 29.68 31.99 10.45
N ASN A 102 30.83 32.48 10.90
CA ASN A 102 30.99 33.86 11.38
C ASN A 102 31.12 34.92 10.27
N ASP A 103 31.52 34.52 9.05
CA ASP A 103 31.70 35.43 7.90
C ASP A 103 30.88 34.93 6.70
N PHE A 104 29.77 35.62 6.42
CA PHE A 104 29.02 35.44 5.19
C PHE A 104 29.30 36.57 4.21
N LYS A 105 29.46 36.21 2.92
CA LYS A 105 29.25 37.18 1.85
C LYS A 105 27.76 37.48 1.77
N GLU A 106 27.40 38.75 1.67
CA GLU A 106 26.02 39.17 1.47
C GLU A 106 25.37 38.46 0.26
N ASN A 107 24.07 38.20 0.34
CA ASN A 107 23.23 37.66 -0.74
C ASN A 107 23.52 36.20 -1.18
N GLN A 108 23.84 35.30 -0.25
CA GLN A 108 23.96 33.84 -0.54
C GLN A 108 22.74 32.97 -0.15
N LEU A 109 21.64 33.58 0.31
CA LEU A 109 20.44 32.87 0.74
C LEU A 109 19.76 32.10 -0.40
N ILE A 110 19.71 32.68 -1.59
CA ILE A 110 19.20 32.01 -2.79
C ILE A 110 20.39 31.51 -3.61
N ILE A 111 20.27 30.28 -4.09
CA ILE A 111 21.16 29.68 -5.08
C ILE A 111 20.40 29.40 -6.37
N LYS A 112 21.10 29.55 -7.49
CA LYS A 112 20.70 29.00 -8.78
C LYS A 112 21.38 27.64 -8.94
N THR A 113 20.64 26.60 -9.27
CA THR A 113 21.15 25.23 -9.39
C THR A 113 20.34 24.44 -10.42
N THR A 114 20.90 23.32 -10.91
CA THR A 114 20.14 22.35 -11.69
C THR A 114 19.38 21.39 -10.78
N ILE A 115 18.32 20.76 -11.30
CA ILE A 115 17.54 19.74 -10.60
C ILE A 115 18.42 18.58 -10.17
N LYS A 116 19.25 18.03 -11.08
CA LYS A 116 20.19 16.93 -10.80
C LYS A 116 21.04 17.22 -9.57
N LYS A 117 21.63 18.41 -9.52
CA LYS A 117 22.50 18.84 -8.44
C LYS A 117 21.70 19.05 -7.16
N TYR A 118 20.52 19.65 -7.22
CA TYR A 118 19.68 19.85 -6.04
C TYR A 118 19.23 18.54 -5.40
N MET A 119 18.86 17.56 -6.23
CA MET A 119 18.53 16.21 -5.77
C MET A 119 19.72 15.61 -5.01
N GLN A 120 20.91 15.58 -5.62
CA GLN A 120 22.11 15.00 -4.99
C GLN A 120 22.63 15.78 -3.77
N ASP A 121 22.66 17.12 -3.84
CA ASP A 121 23.29 17.95 -2.83
C ASP A 121 22.37 18.34 -1.67
N THR A 122 21.06 18.45 -1.91
CA THR A 122 20.05 18.76 -0.90
C THR A 122 19.20 17.54 -0.60
N VAL A 123 18.36 17.09 -1.54
CA VAL A 123 17.26 16.14 -1.26
C VAL A 123 17.77 14.79 -0.76
N ASP A 124 18.69 14.16 -1.49
CA ASP A 124 19.27 12.86 -1.13
C ASP A 124 19.97 12.95 0.23
N LYS A 125 20.67 14.05 0.51
CA LYS A 125 21.30 14.26 1.82
C LYS A 125 20.25 14.44 2.91
N SER A 126 19.21 15.25 2.70
CA SER A 126 18.13 15.49 3.67
C SER A 126 17.18 14.31 3.86
N LEU A 127 17.15 13.35 2.93
CA LEU A 127 16.43 12.07 3.04
C LEU A 127 17.31 10.90 3.53
N ASN A 128 18.64 11.08 3.62
CA ASN A 128 19.59 10.11 4.17
C ASN A 128 20.36 10.69 5.37
N LEU A 129 19.77 11.63 6.12
CA LEU A 129 20.45 12.39 7.18
C LEU A 129 21.14 11.52 8.26
N PRO A 130 20.59 10.37 8.70
CA PRO A 130 21.29 9.50 9.64
C PRO A 130 22.63 8.96 9.11
N LEU A 131 22.76 8.78 7.78
CA LEU A 131 23.97 8.22 7.16
C LEU A 131 25.12 9.22 7.02
N LEU A 132 24.88 10.51 7.27
CA LEU A 132 25.90 11.57 7.17
C LEU A 132 26.60 11.89 8.50
N ARG A 133 26.06 11.45 9.64
CA ARG A 133 26.85 11.34 10.89
C ARG A 133 27.54 9.98 10.90
N GLY A 134 28.87 9.96 10.76
CA GLY A 134 29.67 8.74 10.76
C GLY A 134 29.56 7.88 12.03
N ASP A 135 29.08 8.46 13.13
CA ASP A 135 28.84 7.78 14.41
C ASP A 135 27.48 7.07 14.49
N CYS A 136 26.62 7.19 13.48
CA CYS A 136 25.31 6.53 13.49
C CYS A 136 25.40 5.08 13.00
N PRO A 137 24.97 4.10 13.81
CA PRO A 137 24.93 2.71 13.36
C PRO A 137 23.96 2.57 12.19
N LYS A 138 24.34 1.77 11.20
CA LYS A 138 23.51 1.50 10.01
C LYS A 138 22.13 0.99 10.42
N GLU A 139 21.08 1.49 9.76
CA GLU A 139 19.65 1.15 9.92
C GLU A 139 19.38 -0.28 10.43
N GLU A 140 19.41 -0.46 11.75
CA GLU A 140 19.16 -1.72 12.44
C GLU A 140 17.83 -1.60 13.17
N PHE A 141 16.83 -2.34 12.69
CA PHE A 141 15.49 -2.39 13.24
C PHE A 141 15.37 -3.59 14.16
N THR A 142 14.79 -3.39 15.34
CA THR A 142 14.36 -4.47 16.24
C THR A 142 12.85 -4.59 16.16
N ILE A 143 12.37 -5.78 15.78
CA ILE A 143 10.94 -6.08 15.66
C ILE A 143 10.53 -7.25 16.56
N HIS A 144 9.29 -7.22 17.02
CA HIS A 144 8.66 -8.40 17.60
C HIS A 144 8.36 -9.40 16.47
N TYR A 145 9.14 -10.48 16.44
CA TYR A 145 8.93 -11.63 15.58
C TYR A 145 8.15 -12.69 16.37
N ARG A 146 7.05 -13.17 15.80
CA ARG A 146 6.10 -13.98 16.55
C ARG A 146 6.63 -15.38 16.93
N GLY A 147 6.44 -15.74 18.20
CA GLY A 147 6.77 -17.03 18.79
C GLY A 147 5.68 -17.58 19.71
N GLU A 148 5.49 -16.99 20.90
CA GLU A 148 4.84 -17.70 22.02
C GLU A 148 3.48 -17.15 22.54
N GLU A 149 3.22 -15.83 22.60
CA GLU A 149 2.05 -15.32 23.40
C GLU A 149 0.94 -14.53 22.66
N SER A 150 1.21 -13.62 21.70
CA SER A 150 0.13 -12.87 20.99
C SER A 150 0.42 -12.56 19.52
N ASN A 151 -0.64 -12.26 18.75
CA ASN A 151 -0.61 -11.80 17.34
C ASN A 151 -0.37 -10.28 17.24
N GLU A 152 -0.68 -9.55 18.30
CA GLU A 152 -0.98 -8.11 18.27
C GLU A 152 0.24 -7.22 18.01
N ASN A 153 1.45 -7.71 18.32
CA ASN A 153 2.71 -6.98 18.16
C ASN A 153 3.52 -7.42 16.91
N LEU A 154 2.97 -8.25 16.01
CA LEU A 154 3.72 -8.77 14.86
C LEU A 154 4.32 -7.63 13.99
N ASN A 155 5.64 -7.66 13.80
CA ASN A 155 6.39 -6.64 13.04
C ASN A 155 6.26 -5.21 13.61
N PHE A 156 5.94 -5.08 14.91
CA PHE A 156 6.08 -3.83 15.65
C PHE A 156 7.56 -3.50 15.82
N ILE A 157 7.98 -2.33 15.33
CA ILE A 157 9.34 -1.80 15.50
C ILE A 157 9.47 -1.27 16.92
N GLN A 158 10.26 -1.96 17.74
CA GLN A 158 10.59 -1.60 19.12
C GLN A 158 11.72 -0.55 19.17
N GLY A 159 12.61 -0.54 18.17
CA GLY A 159 13.79 0.33 18.13
C GLY A 159 14.40 0.43 16.75
N SER A 160 15.17 1.50 16.53
CA SER A 160 16.03 1.70 15.36
C SER A 160 17.38 2.28 15.79
N TYR A 161 18.42 2.14 14.96
CA TYR A 161 19.78 2.66 15.19
C TYR A 161 20.46 2.14 16.47
N GLY A 162 20.35 0.83 16.74
CA GLY A 162 21.18 0.09 17.70
C GLY A 162 20.84 0.28 19.20
N ASN A 163 20.55 1.51 19.64
CA ASN A 163 20.17 1.84 21.01
C ASN A 163 18.67 1.63 21.27
N ALA A 164 18.23 0.38 21.24
CA ALA A 164 16.99 -0.01 21.89
C ALA A 164 17.25 -0.13 23.40
N THR A 165 17.14 0.98 24.14
CA THR A 165 17.03 0.86 25.60
C THR A 165 15.74 0.14 25.93
N SER A 166 15.78 -0.75 26.93
CA SER A 166 14.60 -1.39 27.49
C SER A 166 13.73 -0.34 28.18
N ALA A 167 12.89 0.31 27.37
CA ALA A 167 11.77 1.07 27.86
C ALA A 167 10.83 0.09 28.57
N ASN A 168 10.92 0.02 29.90
CA ASN A 168 9.94 -0.66 30.73
C ASN A 168 8.55 -0.15 30.30
N GLU A 169 7.79 -1.03 29.66
CA GLU A 169 6.44 -0.73 29.20
C GLU A 169 5.57 -0.43 30.43
N THR A 170 5.35 0.85 30.69
CA THR A 170 4.24 1.24 31.56
C THR A 170 2.96 0.85 30.84
N ASN A 171 2.13 0.01 31.49
CA ASN A 171 0.96 -0.74 30.99
C ASN A 171 -0.22 0.10 30.43
N GLU A 172 0.05 1.23 29.78
CA GLU A 172 -0.93 2.16 29.20
C GLU A 172 -0.85 2.23 27.67
N ILE A 173 0.16 1.60 27.04
CA ILE A 173 0.30 1.50 25.58
C ILE A 173 -0.47 0.29 25.00
N SER A 174 -0.84 -0.69 25.83
CA SER A 174 -1.44 -1.98 25.42
C SER A 174 -2.84 -1.93 24.79
N ASN A 175 -3.48 -0.75 24.73
CA ASN A 175 -4.90 -0.62 24.34
C ASN A 175 -5.14 -0.02 22.95
N ALA A 176 -4.09 0.21 22.15
CA ALA A 176 -4.23 0.62 20.76
C ALA A 176 -3.21 -0.12 19.88
N ALA A 177 -3.69 -0.94 18.94
CA ALA A 177 -2.91 -1.70 17.96
C ALA A 177 -2.08 -0.74 17.08
N THR A 178 -0.91 -0.36 17.58
CA THR A 178 -0.08 0.71 17.03
C THR A 178 0.84 0.12 15.98
N ARG A 179 0.44 0.12 14.71
CA ARG A 179 1.32 -0.33 13.63
C ARG A 179 2.30 0.77 13.22
N ASN A 180 3.59 0.44 13.06
CA ASN A 180 4.63 1.39 12.67
C ASN A 180 5.50 0.98 11.46
N SER A 181 5.35 -0.24 10.90
CA SER A 181 5.90 -0.60 9.58
C SER A 181 4.85 -0.52 8.47
N LEU A 182 5.19 0.08 7.33
CA LEU A 182 4.29 0.24 6.16
C LEU A 182 4.03 -1.04 5.38
N ASP A 183 4.85 -2.09 5.50
CA ASP A 183 4.73 -3.29 4.66
C ASP A 183 3.68 -4.30 5.17
N ILE A 184 4.03 -5.04 6.22
CA ILE A 184 3.18 -6.06 6.85
C ILE A 184 3.06 -5.71 8.34
N GLY A 185 1.88 -5.85 8.92
CA GLY A 185 1.64 -5.64 10.34
C GLY A 185 0.92 -6.80 11.01
N PRO A 186 0.46 -6.61 12.25
CA PRO A 186 -0.46 -7.55 12.89
C PRO A 186 -1.83 -7.50 12.19
N PRO A 187 -2.60 -8.61 12.22
CA PRO A 187 -4.03 -8.56 11.94
C PRO A 187 -4.73 -7.52 12.82
N MET A 188 -5.70 -6.81 12.25
CA MET A 188 -6.37 -5.69 12.90
C MET A 188 -7.82 -6.02 13.23
N ASP A 189 -8.19 -5.83 14.49
CA ASP A 189 -9.59 -5.89 14.92
C ASP A 189 -10.34 -4.65 14.43
N LYS A 190 -11.64 -4.76 14.08
CA LYS A 190 -12.41 -3.70 13.38
C LYS A 190 -12.80 -2.47 14.23
N LYS A 191 -12.16 -2.31 15.40
CA LYS A 191 -12.37 -1.16 16.31
C LYS A 191 -11.55 0.05 15.84
N GLU A 192 -11.67 1.19 16.50
CA GLU A 192 -10.88 2.40 16.19
C GLU A 192 -9.38 2.12 16.32
N VAL A 193 -8.71 1.82 15.21
CA VAL A 193 -7.27 1.59 15.14
C VAL A 193 -6.57 2.89 14.74
N ARG A 194 -5.41 3.16 15.37
CA ARG A 194 -4.51 4.26 15.00
C ARG A 194 -3.20 3.68 14.48
N PHE A 195 -2.88 4.00 13.23
CA PHE A 195 -1.59 3.65 12.62
C PHE A 195 -0.59 4.75 12.97
N LYS A 196 0.62 4.43 13.44
CA LYS A 196 1.68 5.41 13.73
C LYS A 196 2.91 5.07 12.91
N TYR A 197 3.00 5.59 11.69
CA TYR A 197 4.18 5.39 10.87
C TYR A 197 5.38 6.15 11.46
N LEU A 198 6.51 5.47 11.63
CA LEU A 198 7.81 6.10 11.91
C LEU A 198 8.56 6.22 10.58
N GLU A 199 8.98 7.42 10.20
CA GLU A 199 9.99 7.61 9.16
C GLU A 199 11.38 7.71 9.83
N PRO A 200 12.22 6.66 9.77
CA PRO A 200 13.47 6.61 10.53
C PRO A 200 14.45 7.71 10.12
N ASP A 201 14.50 8.04 8.83
CA ASP A 201 15.42 9.05 8.29
C ASP A 201 15.09 10.48 8.73
N LEU A 202 13.86 10.72 9.16
CA LEU A 202 13.37 12.02 9.63
C LEU A 202 13.22 12.10 11.16
N CYS A 203 13.41 10.99 11.87
CA CYS A 203 13.10 10.82 13.28
C CYS A 203 11.69 11.33 13.69
N GLN A 204 10.74 11.29 12.75
CA GLN A 204 9.39 11.84 12.95
C GLN A 204 8.33 10.77 12.69
N CYS A 205 7.26 10.86 13.47
CA CYS A 205 6.13 9.94 13.39
C CYS A 205 4.92 10.64 12.77
N MET A 206 4.24 9.95 11.87
CA MET A 206 2.96 10.36 11.31
C MET A 206 1.86 9.48 11.90
N VAL A 207 0.84 10.11 12.46
CA VAL A 207 -0.32 9.41 13.04
C VAL A 207 -1.44 9.40 12.00
N PHE A 208 -2.04 8.24 11.74
CA PHE A 208 -3.20 8.08 10.89
C PHE A 208 -4.38 7.54 11.71
N ILE A 209 -5.55 8.04 11.37
CA ILE A 209 -6.83 7.71 12.00
C ILE A 209 -7.67 6.97 10.97
N GLN A 210 -8.40 5.94 11.39
CA GLN A 210 -9.34 5.23 10.53
C GLN A 210 -10.38 6.20 9.94
N ALA A 211 -10.50 6.22 8.62
CA ALA A 211 -11.43 7.07 7.89
C ALA A 211 -12.66 6.26 7.42
N ASP A 212 -12.46 5.33 6.49
CA ASP A 212 -13.53 4.52 5.89
C ASP A 212 -13.10 3.07 5.60
N PHE A 213 -14.09 2.26 5.18
CA PHE A 213 -13.85 0.91 4.65
C PHE A 213 -13.93 0.98 3.13
N VAL A 214 -12.90 0.47 2.44
CA VAL A 214 -12.78 0.54 0.98
C VAL A 214 -12.60 -0.86 0.38
N GLU A 215 -13.11 -1.06 -0.84
CA GLU A 215 -12.92 -2.30 -1.57
C GLU A 215 -11.92 -2.07 -2.71
N VAL A 216 -10.82 -2.83 -2.70
CA VAL A 216 -9.74 -2.76 -3.70
C VAL A 216 -9.64 -4.15 -4.31
N ASP A 217 -9.84 -4.26 -5.62
CA ASP A 217 -9.88 -5.51 -6.39
C ASP A 217 -10.77 -6.63 -5.77
N GLY A 218 -11.87 -6.24 -5.14
CA GLY A 218 -12.79 -7.17 -4.45
C GLY A 218 -12.32 -7.62 -3.06
N VAL A 219 -11.25 -7.05 -2.52
CA VAL A 219 -10.77 -7.25 -1.15
C VAL A 219 -11.23 -6.09 -0.28
N LYS A 220 -11.78 -6.38 0.91
CA LYS A 220 -12.24 -5.37 1.86
C LYS A 220 -11.08 -4.90 2.72
N ASN A 221 -10.84 -3.60 2.72
CA ASN A 221 -9.75 -2.93 3.40
C ASN A 221 -10.26 -1.85 4.35
N ILE A 222 -9.38 -1.38 5.24
CA ILE A 222 -9.57 -0.19 6.06
C ILE A 222 -8.64 0.90 5.52
N ARG A 223 -9.16 2.09 5.25
CA ARG A 223 -8.35 3.28 4.96
C ARG A 223 -8.09 4.05 6.26
N PHE A 224 -6.85 4.47 6.42
CA PHE A 224 -6.40 5.39 7.45
C PHE A 224 -5.90 6.66 6.77
N GLU A 225 -6.30 7.83 7.27
CA GLU A 225 -5.84 9.13 6.78
C GLU A 225 -5.03 9.85 7.86
N VAL A 226 -4.05 10.65 7.44
CA VAL A 226 -3.17 11.34 8.40
C VAL A 226 -3.97 12.31 9.26
N ALA A 227 -3.73 12.26 10.57
CA ALA A 227 -4.34 13.18 11.52
C ALA A 227 -3.96 14.62 11.17
N PRO A 228 -4.86 15.62 11.37
CA PRO A 228 -4.56 17.02 11.10
C PRO A 228 -3.28 17.49 11.79
N VAL A 229 -2.26 17.79 10.99
CA VAL A 229 -0.96 18.25 11.48
C VAL A 229 -1.04 19.75 11.72
N VAL A 230 -1.20 20.15 12.98
CA VAL A 230 -1.17 21.55 13.43
C VAL A 230 0.28 21.95 13.67
N ASN A 231 0.72 23.09 13.10
CA ASN A 231 2.08 23.65 13.26
C ASN A 231 3.26 22.76 12.79
N GLY A 232 2.98 21.78 11.94
CA GLY A 232 3.97 20.83 11.42
C GLY A 232 4.24 19.67 12.38
N PHE A 233 4.86 18.60 11.88
CA PHE A 233 5.00 17.34 12.63
C PHE A 233 5.87 17.47 13.90
N ASN A 234 6.63 18.56 14.05
CA ASN A 234 7.39 18.88 15.26
C ASN A 234 6.56 19.52 16.39
N GLU A 235 5.35 20.02 16.11
CA GLU A 235 4.41 20.59 17.10
C GLU A 235 3.16 19.70 17.29
N LEU A 236 3.31 18.38 17.10
CA LEU A 236 2.31 17.40 17.52
C LEU A 236 1.94 17.61 19.01
N ASP A 237 0.63 17.69 19.26
CA ASP A 237 0.03 18.43 20.38
C ASP A 237 0.46 17.98 21.79
N ARG A 238 0.24 18.89 22.76
CA ARG A 238 0.72 18.99 24.14
C ARG A 238 0.50 17.81 25.09
N SER A 239 0.06 16.64 24.63
CA SER A 239 0.07 15.46 25.50
C SER A 239 1.50 14.91 25.60
N GLU A 240 2.00 14.79 26.83
CA GLU A 240 3.27 14.08 27.09
C GLU A 240 3.24 12.66 26.49
N PHE A 241 2.05 12.06 26.38
CA PHE A 241 1.78 10.77 25.77
C PHE A 241 2.24 10.66 24.29
N PHE A 242 1.92 11.65 23.44
CA PHE A 242 2.38 11.65 22.05
C PHE A 242 3.90 11.86 21.95
N GLN A 243 4.45 12.75 22.77
CA GLN A 243 5.90 12.94 22.83
C GLN A 243 6.64 11.69 23.31
N LYS A 244 6.13 10.97 24.32
CA LYS A 244 6.85 9.87 24.99
C LYS A 244 7.10 8.68 24.05
N SER A 245 6.08 8.25 23.29
CA SER A 245 6.22 7.14 22.34
C SER A 245 7.17 7.48 21.17
N CYS A 246 7.16 8.72 20.67
CA CYS A 246 8.01 9.13 19.56
C CYS A 246 9.45 9.47 20.02
N ARG A 247 9.61 10.03 21.23
CA ARG A 247 10.93 10.33 21.82
C ARG A 247 11.76 9.10 22.13
N MET A 248 11.16 7.94 22.39
CA MET A 248 11.92 6.72 22.70
C MET A 248 12.85 6.28 21.56
N LEU A 249 12.54 6.66 20.31
CA LEU A 249 13.39 6.42 19.14
C LEU A 249 14.38 7.58 18.86
N SER A 250 14.20 8.73 19.52
CA SER A 250 14.99 9.96 19.34
C SER A 250 16.25 10.01 20.23
N ASN A 251 16.30 9.21 21.30
CA ASN A 251 17.42 9.19 22.25
C ASN A 251 18.73 8.57 21.71
N SER A 252 18.77 8.15 20.43
CA SER A 252 19.97 7.62 19.78
C SER A 252 21.04 8.67 19.47
N GLY A 253 20.72 9.96 19.56
CA GLY A 253 21.63 11.06 19.14
C GLY A 253 21.82 11.16 17.61
N CYS A 254 21.26 10.23 16.85
CA CYS A 254 21.33 10.20 15.39
C CYS A 254 20.35 11.15 14.71
N CYS A 255 19.35 11.63 15.44
CA CYS A 255 18.37 12.54 14.88
C CYS A 255 19.02 13.90 14.53
N PRO A 256 18.78 14.41 13.31
CA PRO A 256 19.30 15.68 12.88
C PRO A 256 18.73 16.85 13.68
N THR A 257 19.60 17.75 14.15
CA THR A 257 19.23 18.99 14.84
C THR A 257 19.08 20.16 13.86
N PHE A 258 18.48 19.93 12.69
CA PHE A 258 18.32 20.96 11.65
C PHE A 258 17.03 21.77 11.82
N PRO A 259 16.99 23.04 11.37
CA PRO A 259 15.79 23.89 11.38
C PRO A 259 14.77 23.50 10.29
N VAL A 260 14.67 22.19 9.97
CA VAL A 260 13.69 21.64 9.05
C VAL A 260 12.35 21.49 9.77
N VAL A 261 11.33 22.13 9.24
CA VAL A 261 9.94 21.94 9.66
C VAL A 261 9.26 21.05 8.62
N LEU A 262 8.73 19.91 9.04
CA LEU A 262 7.89 19.10 8.17
C LEU A 262 6.44 19.58 8.23
N SER A 263 5.76 19.60 7.09
CA SER A 263 4.31 19.84 6.96
C SER A 263 3.71 18.89 5.93
N LEU A 264 2.39 18.89 5.74
CA LEU A 264 1.81 18.35 4.51
C LEU A 264 2.10 19.28 3.32
N PRO A 265 2.05 18.78 2.06
CA PRO A 265 2.29 19.58 0.87
C PRO A 265 1.37 20.80 0.78
N HIS A 266 1.93 21.91 0.28
CA HIS A 266 1.31 23.23 0.22
C HIS A 266 0.71 23.71 1.56
N PHE A 267 1.22 23.17 2.68
CA PHE A 267 0.69 23.37 4.04
C PHE A 267 -0.81 23.04 4.17
N TYR A 268 -1.29 21.97 3.50
CA TYR A 268 -2.71 21.59 3.46
C TYR A 268 -3.43 21.64 4.82
N SER A 269 -2.85 21.10 5.89
CA SER A 269 -3.43 21.09 7.24
C SER A 269 -3.15 22.34 8.09
N SER A 270 -2.41 23.33 7.58
CA SER A 270 -2.04 24.56 8.32
C SER A 270 -1.66 25.72 7.37
N PRO A 271 -2.56 26.17 6.49
CA PRO A 271 -2.23 27.13 5.43
C PRO A 271 -1.76 28.50 5.95
N ASP A 272 -2.22 28.91 7.14
CA ASP A 272 -1.89 30.20 7.75
C ASP A 272 -0.40 30.38 8.08
N ILE A 273 0.33 29.26 8.26
CA ILE A 273 1.78 29.26 8.54
C ILE A 273 2.57 29.91 7.40
N SER A 274 2.14 29.70 6.15
CA SER A 274 2.84 30.15 4.95
C SER A 274 2.14 31.30 4.21
N ASN A 275 0.81 31.43 4.32
CA ASN A 275 0.02 32.46 3.62
C ASN A 275 0.52 33.90 3.88
N SER A 276 1.14 34.15 5.04
CA SER A 276 1.72 35.45 5.40
C SER A 276 3.02 35.78 4.68
N VAL A 277 3.76 34.77 4.19
CA VAL A 277 5.15 34.90 3.69
C VAL A 277 5.42 34.32 2.30
N VAL A 278 4.56 33.44 1.78
CA VAL A 278 4.68 32.76 0.48
C VAL A 278 3.46 33.00 -0.41
N PHE A 279 3.67 33.01 -1.73
CA PHE A 279 2.64 33.05 -2.79
C PHE A 279 2.87 31.89 -3.78
N GLY A 280 1.80 31.37 -4.40
CA GLY A 280 1.87 30.23 -5.33
C GLY A 280 1.63 28.86 -4.69
N LEU A 281 1.12 28.84 -3.44
CA LEU A 281 0.72 27.61 -2.75
C LEU A 281 -0.78 27.35 -2.93
N HIS A 282 -1.13 26.10 -3.19
CA HIS A 282 -2.49 25.67 -3.54
C HIS A 282 -2.89 24.41 -2.74
N PRO A 283 -3.16 24.53 -1.42
CA PRO A 283 -3.55 23.40 -0.59
C PRO A 283 -4.83 22.71 -1.11
N ASN A 284 -4.80 21.38 -1.26
CA ASN A 284 -5.88 20.56 -1.78
C ASN A 284 -5.82 19.16 -1.17
N GLU A 285 -6.92 18.74 -0.56
CA GLU A 285 -7.04 17.46 0.14
C GLU A 285 -6.67 16.24 -0.73
N SER A 286 -7.28 16.12 -1.91
CA SER A 286 -7.15 14.94 -2.78
C SER A 286 -5.70 14.60 -3.16
N ILE A 287 -4.85 15.63 -3.30
CA ILE A 287 -3.46 15.51 -3.74
C ILE A 287 -2.42 15.80 -2.65
N HIS A 288 -2.81 16.36 -1.49
CA HIS A 288 -1.87 16.70 -0.40
C HIS A 288 -2.19 16.00 0.94
N ASN A 289 -3.31 15.30 1.06
CA ASN A 289 -3.57 14.38 2.18
C ASN A 289 -2.71 13.11 2.07
N SER A 290 -2.38 12.45 3.19
CA SER A 290 -1.68 11.16 3.20
C SER A 290 -2.60 10.05 3.68
N PHE A 291 -2.49 8.86 3.09
CA PHE A 291 -3.33 7.71 3.48
C PHE A 291 -2.60 6.37 3.40
N ILE A 292 -3.10 5.40 4.16
CA ILE A 292 -2.66 4.00 4.17
C ILE A 292 -3.92 3.12 4.08
N ILE A 293 -3.95 2.16 3.17
CA ILE A 293 -5.02 1.19 2.98
C ILE A 293 -4.48 -0.18 3.34
N VAL A 294 -5.14 -0.87 4.28
CA VAL A 294 -4.67 -2.13 4.86
C VAL A 294 -5.79 -3.16 4.88
N GLU A 295 -5.47 -4.39 4.52
CA GLU A 295 -6.39 -5.52 4.67
C GLU A 295 -6.34 -6.02 6.12
N PRO A 296 -7.47 -6.02 6.85
CA PRO A 296 -7.46 -6.24 8.31
C PRO A 296 -7.13 -7.68 8.73
N THR A 297 -7.45 -8.69 7.92
CA THR A 297 -7.26 -10.11 8.30
C THR A 297 -5.78 -10.51 8.29
N THR A 298 -5.02 -9.98 7.35
CA THR A 298 -3.59 -10.28 7.14
C THR A 298 -2.66 -9.21 7.70
N GLY A 299 -3.14 -7.98 7.89
CA GLY A 299 -2.31 -6.82 8.22
C GLY A 299 -1.45 -6.33 7.05
N LEU A 300 -1.71 -6.79 5.81
CA LEU A 300 -1.00 -6.37 4.61
C LEU A 300 -1.47 -4.98 4.14
N THR A 301 -0.53 -4.09 3.85
CA THR A 301 -0.84 -2.82 3.18
C THR A 301 -1.11 -3.07 1.70
N THR A 302 -2.31 -2.71 1.23
CA THR A 302 -2.76 -2.90 -0.16
C THR A 302 -2.58 -1.65 -1.02
N SER A 303 -2.46 -0.48 -0.39
CA SER A 303 -1.96 0.74 -1.01
C SER A 303 -1.52 1.72 0.07
N PHE A 304 -0.50 2.53 -0.17
CA PHE A 304 -0.22 3.70 0.65
C PHE A 304 0.24 4.88 -0.21
N VAL A 305 -0.02 6.09 0.28
CA VAL A 305 0.51 7.35 -0.25
C VAL A 305 0.86 8.26 0.93
N MET A 306 2.14 8.40 1.18
CA MET A 306 2.75 9.17 2.26
C MET A 306 3.30 10.48 1.70
N ARG A 307 2.76 11.63 2.13
CA ARG A 307 3.12 12.95 1.60
C ARG A 307 3.64 13.87 2.69
N TYR A 308 4.82 14.44 2.48
CA TYR A 308 5.46 15.32 3.45
C TYR A 308 6.35 16.36 2.77
N GLN A 309 6.32 17.58 3.29
CA GLN A 309 6.99 18.76 2.75
C GLN A 309 8.08 19.24 3.69
N PHE A 310 9.24 19.53 3.11
CA PHE A 310 10.40 20.07 3.81
C PHE A 310 10.36 21.60 3.73
N ASN A 311 10.45 22.23 4.88
CA ASN A 311 10.44 23.68 5.01
C ASN A 311 11.58 24.13 5.94
N VAL A 312 11.95 25.41 5.84
CA VAL A 312 12.93 26.04 6.74
C VAL A 312 12.25 27.19 7.48
N LYS A 313 12.54 27.37 8.77
CA LYS A 313 12.20 28.61 9.49
C LYS A 313 13.30 29.66 9.23
N LEU A 314 12.92 30.82 8.69
CA LEU A 314 13.81 31.98 8.57
C LEU A 314 13.31 33.11 9.48
N ALA A 315 14.24 33.93 9.94
CA ALA A 315 14.00 35.17 10.66
C ALA A 315 14.96 36.24 10.13
N PRO A 316 14.68 37.55 10.29
CA PRO A 316 15.59 38.62 9.90
C PRO A 316 16.98 38.43 10.53
N SER A 317 18.03 38.44 9.70
CA SER A 317 19.43 38.28 10.13
C SER A 317 20.36 39.09 9.25
N LYS A 318 21.52 39.49 9.78
CA LYS A 318 22.57 40.14 9.00
C LYS A 318 23.05 39.28 7.82
N ASN A 319 22.94 37.96 7.94
CA ASN A 319 23.49 37.00 6.98
C ASN A 319 22.67 36.90 5.67
N TRP A 320 21.41 37.37 5.65
CA TRP A 320 20.51 37.19 4.51
C TRP A 320 19.45 38.29 4.33
N GLY A 321 19.69 39.48 4.85
CA GLY A 321 18.89 40.67 4.53
C GLY A 321 17.50 40.72 5.18
N HIS A 322 16.57 41.41 4.51
CA HIS A 322 15.27 41.83 5.08
C HIS A 322 14.16 40.78 4.96
N VAL A 323 14.52 39.50 4.94
CA VAL A 323 13.56 38.38 4.86
C VAL A 323 12.62 38.38 6.06
N ARG A 324 11.33 38.20 5.79
CA ARG A 324 10.28 38.17 6.82
C ARG A 324 10.45 36.92 7.71
N ALA A 325 10.12 37.04 8.98
CA ALA A 325 10.05 35.87 9.85
C ALA A 325 8.92 34.95 9.39
N GLY A 326 9.21 33.66 9.16
CA GLY A 326 8.24 32.71 8.63
C GLY A 326 8.82 31.35 8.27
N THR A 327 7.96 30.47 7.78
CA THR A 327 8.32 29.11 7.32
C THR A 327 8.24 29.05 5.80
N TYR A 328 9.34 28.65 5.16
CA TYR A 328 9.53 28.69 3.72
C TYR A 328 9.72 27.29 3.15
N PRO A 329 8.93 26.86 2.15
CA PRO A 329 9.04 25.52 1.58
C PRO A 329 10.27 25.37 0.68
N LEU A 330 10.83 24.16 0.65
CA LEU A 330 11.94 23.75 -0.21
C LEU A 330 11.45 22.81 -1.33
N TYR A 331 10.89 21.68 -0.91
CA TYR A 331 10.36 20.62 -1.77
C TYR A 331 9.39 19.76 -0.95
N TRP A 332 8.59 18.92 -1.61
CA TRP A 332 7.80 17.88 -0.97
C TRP A 332 7.98 16.53 -1.64
N VAL A 333 7.74 15.48 -0.87
CA VAL A 333 7.93 14.08 -1.24
C VAL A 333 6.59 13.38 -1.18
N GLU A 334 6.36 12.50 -2.15
CA GLU A 334 5.29 11.52 -2.17
C GLU A 334 5.92 10.13 -2.28
N ASP A 335 5.90 9.38 -1.18
CA ASP A 335 6.24 7.97 -1.18
C ASP A 335 4.95 7.17 -1.33
N SER A 336 4.87 6.35 -2.36
CA SER A 336 3.69 5.54 -2.67
C SER A 336 4.07 4.09 -2.89
N GLY A 337 3.11 3.18 -2.71
CA GLY A 337 3.34 1.80 -3.05
C GLY A 337 2.11 0.91 -2.97
N THR A 338 2.23 -0.24 -3.62
CA THR A 338 1.23 -1.31 -3.73
C THR A 338 1.90 -2.67 -3.56
N PRO A 339 1.15 -3.74 -3.23
CA PRO A 339 1.67 -5.09 -3.23
C PRO A 339 2.41 -5.45 -4.51
N SER A 340 3.54 -6.17 -4.39
CA SER A 340 4.13 -6.86 -5.54
C SER A 340 3.18 -7.92 -6.08
N GLU A 341 3.35 -8.37 -7.34
CA GLU A 341 2.50 -9.40 -7.94
C GLU A 341 2.43 -10.67 -7.07
N GLU A 342 3.55 -11.11 -6.50
CA GLU A 342 3.60 -12.24 -5.57
C GLU A 342 2.81 -11.99 -4.27
N THR A 343 2.91 -10.79 -3.71
CA THR A 343 2.19 -10.42 -2.48
C THR A 343 0.69 -10.26 -2.75
N ASN A 344 0.33 -9.72 -3.92
CA ASN A 344 -1.05 -9.57 -4.34
C ASN A 344 -1.69 -10.95 -4.58
N TRP A 345 -0.99 -11.84 -5.28
CA TRP A 345 -1.42 -13.23 -5.45
C TRP A 345 -1.59 -13.96 -4.11
N TYR A 346 -0.65 -13.77 -3.17
CA TYR A 346 -0.77 -14.30 -1.81
C TYR A 346 -2.01 -13.77 -1.09
N LEU A 347 -2.25 -12.45 -1.13
CA LEU A 347 -3.43 -11.81 -0.54
C LEU A 347 -4.73 -12.41 -1.11
N PHE A 348 -4.86 -12.50 -2.43
CA PHE A 348 -6.02 -13.12 -3.08
C PHE A 348 -6.21 -14.58 -2.69
N PHE A 349 -5.15 -15.38 -2.79
CA PHE A 349 -5.22 -16.81 -2.50
C PHE A 349 -5.64 -17.04 -1.05
N PHE A 350 -5.01 -16.37 -0.08
CA PHE A 350 -5.34 -16.58 1.34
C PHE A 350 -6.75 -16.10 1.72
N LEU A 351 -7.25 -15.01 1.12
CA LEU A 351 -8.56 -14.45 1.48
C LEU A 351 -9.74 -15.04 0.69
N LYS A 352 -9.51 -15.51 -0.54
CA LYS A 352 -10.57 -16.03 -1.42
C LYS A 352 -10.65 -17.55 -1.46
N LEU A 353 -9.54 -18.27 -1.24
CA LEU A 353 -9.52 -19.74 -1.27
C LEU A 353 -10.53 -20.38 -0.30
N PRO A 354 -10.72 -19.94 0.96
CA PRO A 354 -11.67 -20.59 1.87
C PRO A 354 -13.11 -20.53 1.33
N SER A 355 -13.52 -19.38 0.78
CA SER A 355 -14.82 -19.21 0.16
C SER A 355 -14.98 -20.01 -1.14
N PHE A 356 -13.92 -20.11 -1.95
CA PHE A 356 -13.90 -20.92 -3.16
C PHE A 356 -14.01 -22.42 -2.85
N VAL A 357 -13.24 -22.91 -1.87
CA VAL A 357 -13.31 -24.30 -1.40
C VAL A 357 -14.69 -24.63 -0.84
N LEU A 358 -15.27 -23.73 -0.02
CA LEU A 358 -16.63 -23.89 0.49
C LEU A 358 -17.66 -23.96 -0.66
N TYR A 359 -17.55 -23.06 -1.65
CA TYR A 359 -18.42 -23.07 -2.84
C TYR A 359 -18.30 -24.40 -3.61
N CYS A 360 -17.09 -24.89 -3.86
CA CYS A 360 -16.86 -26.18 -4.50
C CYS A 360 -17.49 -27.34 -3.69
N ILE A 361 -17.32 -27.36 -2.36
CA ILE A 361 -17.93 -28.37 -1.49
C ILE A 361 -19.46 -28.33 -1.59
N VAL A 362 -20.08 -27.15 -1.55
CA VAL A 362 -21.53 -26.98 -1.70
C VAL A 362 -22.01 -27.49 -3.06
N VAL A 363 -21.31 -27.14 -4.16
CA VAL A 363 -21.64 -27.63 -5.51
C VAL A 363 -21.54 -29.16 -5.60
N TRP A 364 -20.47 -29.77 -5.05
CA TRP A 364 -20.34 -31.23 -5.03
C TRP A 364 -21.45 -31.90 -4.21
N ILE A 365 -21.78 -31.38 -3.03
CA ILE A 365 -22.90 -31.88 -2.22
C ILE A 365 -24.22 -31.77 -2.99
N SER A 366 -24.49 -30.65 -3.66
CA SER A 366 -25.68 -30.48 -4.50
C SER A 366 -25.74 -31.51 -5.64
N ILE A 367 -24.61 -31.79 -6.31
CA ILE A 367 -24.52 -32.83 -7.35
C ILE A 367 -24.83 -34.21 -6.77
N TYR A 368 -24.24 -34.59 -5.62
CA TYR A 368 -24.53 -35.88 -4.98
C TYR A 368 -25.98 -36.03 -4.54
N VAL A 369 -26.61 -34.96 -4.03
CA VAL A 369 -28.04 -34.95 -3.68
C VAL A 369 -28.91 -35.11 -4.94
N CYS A 370 -28.61 -34.37 -6.02
CA CYS A 370 -29.33 -34.52 -7.28
C CYS A 370 -29.21 -35.94 -7.87
N ILE A 371 -28.02 -36.54 -7.85
CA ILE A 371 -27.81 -37.93 -8.27
C ILE A 371 -28.60 -38.89 -7.37
N GLY A 372 -28.58 -38.69 -6.05
CA GLY A 372 -29.35 -39.51 -5.10
C GLY A 372 -30.86 -39.44 -5.36
N VAL A 373 -31.40 -38.26 -5.62
CA VAL A 373 -32.82 -38.07 -5.98
C VAL A 373 -33.14 -38.72 -7.32
N LEU A 374 -32.29 -38.59 -8.34
CA LEU A 374 -32.49 -39.24 -9.65
C LEU A 374 -32.45 -40.77 -9.53
N VAL A 375 -31.52 -41.32 -8.75
CA VAL A 375 -31.43 -42.77 -8.48
C VAL A 375 -32.64 -43.26 -7.69
N TYR A 376 -33.12 -42.48 -6.70
CA TYR A 376 -34.34 -42.81 -5.96
C TYR A 376 -35.57 -42.86 -6.86
N ASN A 377 -35.80 -41.82 -7.68
CA ASN A 377 -36.91 -41.79 -8.64
C ASN A 377 -36.81 -42.90 -9.69
N PHE A 378 -35.60 -43.23 -10.16
CA PHE A 378 -35.38 -44.34 -11.09
C PHE A 378 -35.66 -45.70 -10.44
N ALA A 379 -35.24 -45.91 -9.20
CA ALA A 379 -35.56 -47.12 -8.44
C ALA A 379 -37.07 -47.23 -8.19
N GLU A 380 -37.73 -46.14 -7.79
CA GLU A 380 -39.20 -46.10 -7.63
C GLU A 380 -39.92 -46.39 -8.96
N TYR A 381 -39.43 -45.89 -10.10
CA TYR A 381 -39.97 -46.23 -11.41
C TYR A 381 -39.79 -47.72 -11.76
N CYS A 382 -38.61 -48.30 -11.49
CA CYS A 382 -38.31 -49.70 -11.80
C CYS A 382 -38.97 -50.72 -10.85
N TYR A 383 -39.24 -50.36 -9.59
CA TYR A 383 -39.81 -51.26 -8.57
C TYR A 383 -41.26 -50.93 -8.17
N GLY A 384 -41.71 -49.71 -8.42
CA GLY A 384 -43.09 -49.24 -8.19
C GLY A 384 -44.02 -49.42 -9.39
N GLY A 385 -43.48 -49.77 -10.57
CA GLY A 385 -44.28 -50.35 -11.64
C GLY A 385 -44.81 -51.70 -11.18
N SER A 386 -46.12 -51.79 -10.94
CA SER A 386 -46.81 -53.05 -10.64
C SER A 386 -46.46 -54.08 -11.71
N SER A 387 -45.97 -55.26 -11.33
CA SER A 387 -46.04 -56.41 -12.23
C SER A 387 -47.50 -56.59 -12.64
N PRO A 388 -47.82 -56.67 -13.95
CA PRO A 388 -49.20 -56.82 -14.38
C PRO A 388 -49.77 -58.10 -13.75
N THR A 389 -50.99 -57.98 -13.22
CA THR A 389 -51.70 -59.11 -12.64
C THR A 389 -52.00 -60.15 -13.72
N MET A 390 -52.14 -61.43 -13.35
CA MET A 390 -52.45 -62.47 -14.34
C MET A 390 -53.77 -62.18 -15.08
N GLU A 391 -54.75 -61.52 -14.43
CA GLU A 391 -55.99 -61.07 -15.08
C GLU A 391 -55.74 -60.03 -16.20
N GLU A 392 -54.79 -59.10 -16.03
CA GLU A 392 -54.43 -58.13 -17.08
C GLU A 392 -53.73 -58.83 -18.25
N ILE A 393 -52.87 -59.82 -17.96
CA ILE A 393 -52.19 -60.64 -18.98
C ILE A 393 -53.21 -61.49 -19.75
N GLU A 394 -54.16 -62.12 -19.06
CA GLU A 394 -55.25 -62.90 -19.68
C GLU A 394 -56.14 -62.01 -20.57
N SER A 395 -56.47 -60.78 -20.14
CA SER A 395 -57.26 -59.83 -20.95
C SER A 395 -56.56 -59.43 -22.26
N LEU A 396 -55.22 -59.31 -22.23
CA LEU A 396 -54.42 -59.03 -23.42
C LEU A 396 -54.36 -60.24 -24.36
N ILE A 397 -54.26 -61.46 -23.81
CA ILE A 397 -54.27 -62.70 -24.58
C ILE A 397 -55.63 -62.90 -25.27
N GLU A 398 -56.76 -62.74 -24.56
CA GLU A 398 -58.11 -62.76 -25.17
C GLU A 398 -58.24 -61.72 -26.30
N SER A 399 -57.66 -60.52 -26.12
CA SER A 399 -57.69 -59.49 -27.17
C SER A 399 -57.00 -59.93 -28.47
N THR A 400 -55.93 -60.72 -28.37
CA THR A 400 -55.24 -61.31 -29.52
C THR A 400 -55.90 -62.57 -30.06
N GLU A 401 -56.48 -63.44 -29.23
CA GLU A 401 -57.21 -64.63 -29.70
C GLU A 401 -58.53 -64.26 -30.41
N SER A 402 -59.09 -63.07 -30.14
CA SER A 402 -60.26 -62.54 -30.87
C SER A 402 -59.96 -62.12 -32.33
N ARG A 403 -58.69 -62.13 -32.77
CA ARG A 403 -58.26 -61.75 -34.11
C ARG A 403 -57.42 -62.83 -34.78
N ASP A 404 -58.08 -63.90 -35.21
CA ASP A 404 -57.57 -64.70 -36.32
C ASP A 404 -58.66 -65.02 -37.36
N TYR A 405 -58.21 -65.44 -38.54
CA TYR A 405 -58.94 -65.57 -39.81
C TYR A 405 -59.28 -64.27 -40.54
N ARG A 406 -58.31 -63.80 -41.34
CA ARG A 406 -58.57 -63.69 -42.79
C ARG A 406 -57.33 -63.99 -43.63
N SER A 407 -57.49 -65.05 -44.42
CA SER A 407 -56.64 -65.57 -45.49
C SER A 407 -55.73 -64.55 -46.19
N ILE A 408 -54.45 -64.90 -46.28
CA ILE A 408 -53.50 -64.38 -47.27
C ILE A 408 -54.06 -64.65 -48.67
N ASN A 409 -54.00 -63.64 -49.54
CA ASN A 409 -54.03 -63.82 -50.99
C ASN A 409 -53.11 -62.75 -51.62
N GLU A 410 -52.18 -63.17 -52.46
CA GLU A 410 -51.32 -62.28 -53.25
C GLU A 410 -52.09 -61.69 -54.43
N SER A 411 -52.01 -60.38 -54.66
CA SER A 411 -51.86 -59.73 -55.98
C SER A 411 -51.96 -58.19 -55.91
N GLU A 412 -51.40 -57.53 -56.94
CA GLU A 412 -51.52 -56.10 -57.32
C GLU A 412 -50.63 -55.03 -56.61
N LEU A 413 -49.57 -54.62 -57.33
CA LEU A 413 -49.01 -53.25 -57.36
C LEU A 413 -49.84 -52.38 -58.34
N PRO A 414 -49.74 -51.01 -58.43
CA PRO A 414 -48.68 -50.08 -57.98
C PRO A 414 -49.25 -48.79 -57.28
N GLU A 415 -48.65 -47.59 -57.16
CA GLU A 415 -47.36 -46.98 -57.56
C GLU A 415 -46.92 -45.85 -56.56
N LYS A 416 -45.94 -45.02 -56.97
CA LYS A 416 -45.45 -43.69 -56.51
C LYS A 416 -46.18 -42.90 -55.40
N GLU A 417 -45.38 -42.32 -54.50
CA GLU A 417 -44.95 -40.90 -54.60
C GLU A 417 -43.68 -40.58 -53.76
N SER A 418 -42.99 -39.48 -54.09
CA SER A 418 -41.80 -38.95 -53.40
C SER A 418 -41.48 -37.52 -53.87
N PRO A 419 -40.64 -36.73 -53.17
CA PRO A 419 -40.44 -36.53 -51.74
C PRO A 419 -40.76 -35.05 -51.37
N PRO A 420 -40.16 -34.46 -50.31
CA PRO A 420 -39.05 -33.56 -50.64
C PRO A 420 -37.83 -33.62 -49.71
N LEU A 421 -36.65 -33.50 -50.32
CA LEU A 421 -35.37 -33.14 -49.69
C LEU A 421 -35.31 -31.63 -49.41
N LEU A 422 -34.56 -31.20 -48.39
CA LEU A 422 -33.81 -29.92 -48.40
C LEU A 422 -32.81 -29.77 -47.22
N LYS A 423 -31.50 -29.77 -47.54
CA LYS A 423 -30.35 -29.07 -46.87
C LYS A 423 -30.06 -29.40 -45.37
N ALA A 424 -28.90 -29.90 -44.91
CA ALA A 424 -27.47 -29.70 -45.27
C ALA A 424 -27.02 -28.22 -45.08
N PHE A 425 -25.97 -27.80 -44.36
CA PHE A 425 -24.67 -28.33 -43.86
C PHE A 425 -24.22 -27.42 -42.67
N PRO A 426 -22.93 -27.35 -42.21
CA PRO A 426 -21.90 -28.33 -41.83
C PRO A 426 -21.49 -28.13 -40.33
N GLY A 427 -20.49 -28.80 -39.73
CA GLY A 427 -19.63 -29.90 -40.17
C GLY A 427 -18.66 -30.30 -39.06
N TYR A 428 -18.33 -31.59 -39.00
CA TYR A 428 -17.35 -32.17 -38.07
C TYR A 428 -16.36 -32.99 -38.91
N SER A 429 -15.10 -32.55 -38.98
CA SER A 429 -14.01 -33.24 -39.70
C SER A 429 -12.68 -32.77 -39.11
N ARG A 430 -12.02 -33.59 -38.28
CA ARG A 430 -11.03 -34.64 -38.63
C ARG A 430 -9.63 -34.06 -38.88
N TYR A 431 -8.63 -34.58 -38.16
CA TYR A 431 -7.34 -35.16 -38.59
C TYR A 431 -6.72 -35.72 -37.28
N VAL A 432 -6.63 -37.04 -37.09
CA VAL A 432 -5.60 -38.00 -37.57
C VAL A 432 -4.23 -37.83 -36.89
N GLU A 433 -3.94 -38.88 -36.13
CA GLU A 433 -2.75 -39.42 -35.46
C GLU A 433 -1.31 -39.00 -35.87
N THR A 434 -0.40 -39.32 -34.91
CA THR A 434 1.08 -39.43 -34.95
C THR A 434 1.93 -38.17 -35.06
#